data_AF-A0A2X2V8H3-F1
#
_entry.id   AF-A0A2X2V8H3-F1
#
_cell.length_a   1.000
_cell.length_b   1.000
_cell.length_c   1.000
_cell.angle_alpha   90.00
_cell.angle_beta   90.00
_cell.angle_gamma   90.00
#
_symmetry.space_group_name_H-M   'P 1'
#
loop_
_entity.id
_entity.type
_entity.pdbx_description
1 polymer ?
#
loop_
_entity_poly.entity_id
_entity_poly.type
_entity_poly.pdbx_seq_one_letter_code
_entity_poly.pdbx_strand_id
1 'polypeptide(L)' 'MHFFNPVHRMPLVEVIRGEKTSDATLAKVVAWASKMGKTLSW' A
#
# COMPACT_ATOMS: atom_id res chain seq x y z
N MET A 1 -3.82 3.63 3.09
CA MET A 1 -3.04 2.39 3.23
C MET A 1 -3.46 1.74 4.53
N HIS A 2 -3.88 0.50 4.48
CA HIS A 2 -4.28 -0.27 5.64
C HIS A 2 -3.26 -1.39 5.85
N PHE A 3 -2.63 -1.39 7.03
CA PHE A 3 -1.60 -2.37 7.40
C PHE A 3 -2.21 -3.44 8.30
N PHE A 4 -1.83 -4.70 8.08
CA PHE A 4 -2.25 -5.81 8.91
C PHE A 4 -1.35 -5.94 10.15
N ASN A 5 -1.95 -6.18 11.32
CA ASN A 5 -1.25 -6.35 12.59
C ASN A 5 -0.83 -7.83 12.78
N PRO A 6 0.44 -8.16 13.12
CA PRO A 6 1.58 -7.28 13.38
C PRO A 6 2.24 -6.74 12.11
N VAL A 7 2.36 -5.41 12.03
CA VAL A 7 2.82 -4.67 10.84
C VAL A 7 4.21 -5.11 10.35
N HIS A 8 5.10 -5.49 11.25
CA HIS A 8 6.46 -5.94 10.93
C HIS A 8 6.53 -7.40 10.45
N ARG A 9 5.53 -8.23 10.79
CA ARG A 9 5.48 -9.65 10.44
C ARG A 9 4.59 -9.94 9.24
N MET A 10 3.55 -9.14 9.03
CA MET A 10 2.60 -9.35 7.95
C MET A 10 3.12 -8.77 6.63
N PRO A 11 3.18 -9.55 5.54
CA PRO A 11 3.64 -9.05 4.25
C PRO A 11 2.56 -8.25 3.51
N LEU A 12 1.40 -7.99 4.10
CA LEU A 12 0.25 -7.43 3.38
C LEU A 12 0.06 -5.95 3.70
N VAL A 13 -0.21 -5.17 2.66
CA VAL A 13 -0.72 -3.80 2.78
C VAL A 13 -1.81 -3.56 1.75
N GLU A 14 -2.92 -2.99 2.19
CA GLU A 14 -4.07 -2.69 1.35
C GLU A 14 -4.06 -1.21 0.94
N VAL A 15 -4.15 -0.94 -0.37
CA VAL A 15 -4.10 0.42 -0.92
C VAL A 15 -5.47 0.83 -1.44
N ILE A 16 -6.21 1.54 -0.60
CA ILE A 16 -7.53 2.08 -0.93
C ILE A 16 -7.38 3.41 -1.68
N ARG A 17 -7.91 3.47 -2.91
CA ARG A 17 -7.97 4.70 -3.72
C ARG A 17 -9.25 5.47 -3.40
N GLY A 18 -9.11 6.71 -2.92
CA GLY A 18 -10.24 7.64 -2.81
C GLY A 18 -10.50 8.41 -4.11
N GLU A 19 -11.71 8.94 -4.31
CA GLU A 19 -12.14 9.60 -5.56
C GLU A 19 -11.23 10.75 -6.03
N LYS A 20 -10.65 11.51 -5.10
CA LYS A 20 -9.74 12.63 -5.40
C LYS A 20 -8.27 12.20 -5.52
N THR A 21 -7.98 10.91 -5.41
CA THR A 21 -6.62 10.39 -5.45
C THR A 21 -6.18 10.24 -6.90
N SER A 22 -5.13 10.98 -7.27
CA SER A 22 -4.53 10.88 -8.60
C SER A 22 -3.75 9.57 -8.77
N ASP A 23 -3.66 9.10 -10.02
CA ASP A 23 -2.89 7.90 -10.36
C ASP A 23 -1.40 8.07 -10.02
N ALA A 24 -0.88 9.30 -10.10
CA ALA A 24 0.50 9.61 -9.71
C ALA A 24 0.76 9.37 -8.21
N THR A 25 -0.21 9.70 -7.35
CA THR A 25 -0.13 9.42 -5.92
C THR A 25 -0.22 7.92 -5.66
N LEU A 26 -1.12 7.23 -6.35
CA LEU A 26 -1.26 5.78 -6.26
C LEU A 26 0.06 5.06 -6.63
N ALA A 27 0.67 5.44 -7.76
CA ALA A 27 1.92 4.87 -8.23
C ALA A 27 3.07 5.07 -7.24
N LYS A 28 3.18 6.26 -6.62
CA LYS A 28 4.18 6.53 -5.58
C LYS A 28 3.98 5.63 -4.35
N VAL A 29 2.74 5.47 -3.91
CA VAL A 29 2.39 4.64 -2.75
C VAL A 29 2.67 3.17 -3.01
N VAL A 30 2.31 2.68 -4.20
CA VAL A 30 2.61 1.31 -4.68
C VAL A 30 4.11 1.06 -4.68
N ALA A 31 4.89 1.94 -5.29
CA ALA A 31 6.35 1.82 -5.32
C ALA A 31 6.97 1.84 -3.91
N TRP A 32 6.42 2.65 -3.00
CA TRP A 32 6.86 2.71 -1.62
C TRP A 32 6.53 1.42 -0.84
N ALA A 33 5.33 0.88 -1.01
CA ALA A 33 4.91 -0.40 -0.43
C ALA A 33 5.78 -1.57 -0.89
N SER A 34 6.06 -1.66 -2.20
CA SER A 34 6.93 -2.70 -2.76
C SER A 34 8.36 -2.60 -2.20
N LYS A 35 8.89 -1.38 -2.00
CA LYS A 35 10.22 -1.18 -1.36
C LYS A 35 10.28 -1.67 0.08
N MET A 36 9.15 -1.67 0.80
CA MET A 36 9.05 -2.22 2.15
C MET A 36 8.92 -3.76 2.18
N GLY A 37 8.98 -4.43 1.03
CA GLY A 37 8.77 -5.88 0.92
C GLY A 37 7.32 -6.28 1.21
N LYS A 38 6.36 -5.35 1.07
CA LYS A 38 4.93 -5.62 1.26
C LYS A 38 4.27 -5.97 -0.07
N THR A 39 3.49 -7.04 -0.06
CA THR A 39 2.54 -7.45 -1.09
C THR A 39 1.30 -6.57 -1.01
N LEU A 40 0.89 -6.07 -2.17
CA LEU A 40 -0.26 -5.18 -2.32
C LEU A 40 -1.55 -5.98 -2.45
N SER A 41 -2.53 -5.64 -1.62
CA SER A 41 -3.93 -6.02 -1.79
C SER A 41 -4.72 -4.80 -2.28
N TRP A 42 -5.59 -5.02 -3.25
CA TRP A 42 -6.45 -3.99 -3.84
C TRP A 42 -7.81 -3.97 -3.17
#